data_AF-G9YDV1-F1
#
_entry.id   AF-G9YDV1-F1
#
_cell.length_a   1.000
_cell.length_b   1.000
_cell.length_c   1.000
_cell.angle_alpha   90.00
_cell.angle_beta   90.00
_cell.angle_gamma   90.00
#
_symmetry.space_group_name_H-M   'P 1'
#
loop_
_entity.id
_entity.type
_entity.pdbx_description
1 polymer ?
#
loop_
_entity_poly.entity_id
_entity_poly.type
_entity_poly.pdbx_seq_one_letter_code
_entity_poly.pdbx_strand_id
1 'polypeptide(L)'
;MTIKNSGLVAGGQTRPKTMNTSELIQRLEFIEHRLALLESLQKKGNMPEGFAYISVMAGAYGISTAKGEEMVRNAGIPSARYRNQAIANEEKFMAVVSLVLNKATRKVGSKYWYHPLVGKFMKMGAKP
;
A
#
# COMPACT_ATOMS: atom_id res chain seq x y z
N MET A 1 -0.10 42.92 9.18
CA MET A 1 -1.41 42.59 9.78
C MET A 1 -1.19 41.49 10.81
N THR A 2 -1.37 41.79 12.09
CA THR A 2 -1.10 40.89 13.21
C THR A 2 -2.42 40.32 13.71
N ILE A 3 -2.66 39.02 13.55
CA ILE A 3 -3.84 38.36 14.11
C ILE A 3 -3.44 37.82 15.48
N LYS A 4 -3.93 38.48 16.54
CA LYS A 4 -3.83 38.00 17.93
C LYS A 4 -5.03 37.10 18.20
N ASN A 5 -4.80 35.79 18.39
CA ASN A 5 -5.82 34.92 18.96
C ASN A 5 -5.63 34.87 20.48
N SER A 6 -6.63 35.41 21.17
CA SER A 6 -6.72 35.47 22.63
C SER A 6 -7.20 34.13 23.18
N GLY A 7 -6.37 33.52 24.03
CA GLY A 7 -6.77 32.43 24.92
C GLY A 7 -5.98 32.55 26.24
N LEU A 8 -6.60 33.12 27.27
CA LEU A 8 -6.30 32.78 28.67
C LEU A 8 -7.02 31.44 28.95
N VAL A 9 -6.53 30.47 29.73
CA VAL A 9 -6.28 30.53 31.19
C VAL A 9 -5.30 29.40 31.62
N ALA A 10 -4.57 29.68 32.70
CA ALA A 10 -3.90 28.77 33.66
C ALA A 10 -2.55 28.12 33.27
N GLY A 11 -1.49 28.64 33.89
CA GLY A 11 -0.44 27.80 34.48
C GLY A 11 0.52 27.10 33.52
N GLY A 12 1.43 27.85 32.92
CA GLY A 12 2.58 27.30 32.20
C GLY A 12 2.90 28.14 30.99
N GLN A 13 3.92 29.00 31.08
CA GLN A 13 4.49 29.62 29.89
C GLN A 13 5.11 28.53 29.01
N THR A 14 4.34 27.92 28.12
CA THR A 14 4.93 27.35 26.92
C THR A 14 5.26 28.52 26.02
N ARG A 15 6.49 29.04 26.18
CA ARG A 15 7.14 29.88 25.15
C ARG A 15 6.81 29.23 23.79
N PRO A 16 6.22 29.93 22.81
CA PRO A 16 6.09 29.35 21.48
C PRO A 16 7.50 28.94 21.09
N LYS A 17 7.72 27.64 20.82
CA LYS A 17 9.02 27.15 20.41
C LYS A 17 9.33 27.87 19.10
N THR A 18 10.12 28.94 19.18
CA THR A 18 10.52 29.73 18.02
C THR A 18 11.39 28.81 17.20
N MET A 19 10.78 28.21 16.18
CA MET A 19 11.46 27.27 15.32
C MET A 19 12.60 28.03 14.65
N ASN A 20 13.83 27.59 14.88
CA ASN A 20 14.99 28.27 14.34
C ASN A 20 14.93 28.19 12.81
N THR A 21 15.47 29.18 12.10
CA THR A 21 15.56 29.20 10.63
C THR A 21 16.06 27.87 10.06
N SER A 22 16.99 27.19 10.74
CA SER A 22 17.46 25.86 10.35
C SER A 22 16.38 24.77 10.45
N GLU A 23 15.57 24.75 11.50
CA GLU A 23 14.46 23.80 11.65
C GLU A 23 13.34 24.09 10.65
N LEU A 24 13.13 25.36 10.31
CA LEU A 24 12.20 25.79 9.26
C LEU A 24 12.65 25.29 7.88
N ILE A 25 13.94 25.42 7.56
CA ILE A 25 14.52 24.92 6.30
C ILE A 25 14.37 23.40 6.21
N GLN A 26 14.72 22.66 7.26
CA GLN A 26 14.57 21.19 7.27
C GLN A 26 13.12 20.74 7.09
N ARG A 27 12.17 21.43 7.72
CA ARG A 27 10.74 21.13 7.52
C ARG A 27 10.26 21.52 6.14
N LEU A 28 10.77 22.61 5.56
CA LEU A 28 10.45 23.01 4.20
C LEU A 28 10.98 21.97 3.20
N GLU A 29 12.24 21.56 3.31
CA GLU A 29 12.84 20.49 2.50
C GLU A 29 12.05 19.18 2.60
N PHE A 30 11.64 18.80 3.81
CA PHE A 30 10.82 17.61 4.03
C PHE A 30 9.44 17.73 3.37
N ILE A 31 8.79 18.90 3.45
CA ILE A 31 7.48 19.15 2.83
C ILE A 31 7.60 19.20 1.31
N GLU A 32 8.63 19.85 0.78
CA GLU A 32 8.94 19.93 -0.65
C GLU A 32 9.21 18.54 -1.24
N HIS A 33 9.98 17.70 -0.53
CA HIS A 33 10.21 16.31 -0.93
C HIS A 33 8.91 15.50 -0.97
N ARG A 34 8.03 15.68 0.04
CA ARG A 34 6.71 15.02 0.06
C ARG A 34 5.79 15.53 -1.04
N LEU A 35 5.83 16.82 -1.35
CA LEU A 35 5.06 17.40 -2.46
C LEU A 35 5.58 16.89 -3.80
N ALA A 36 6.89 16.82 -4.02
CA ALA A 36 7.47 16.26 -5.24
C ALA A 36 7.11 14.79 -5.44
N LEU A 37 7.08 13.99 -4.35
CA LEU A 37 6.60 12.61 -4.36
C LEU A 37 5.10 12.54 -4.71
N LEU A 38 4.28 13.40 -4.11
CA LEU A 38 2.85 13.43 -4.41
C LEU A 38 2.58 13.90 -5.85
N GLU A 39 3.33 14.88 -6.35
CA GLU A 39 3.25 15.36 -7.72
C GLU A 39 3.74 14.32 -8.74
N SER A 40 4.75 13.51 -8.39
CA SER A 40 5.17 12.37 -9.22
C SER A 40 4.13 11.26 -9.24
N LEU A 41 3.43 11.03 -8.12
CA LEU A 41 2.29 10.12 -8.05
C LEU A 41 1.04 10.66 -8.77
N GLN A 42 0.89 11.99 -8.86
CA GLN A 42 -0.30 12.66 -9.40
C GLN A 42 -0.18 13.01 -10.89
N LYS A 43 1.04 13.20 -11.42
CA LYS A 43 1.28 13.28 -12.87
C LYS A 43 1.00 11.90 -13.48
N LYS A 44 0.37 11.87 -14.65
CA LYS A 44 0.07 10.69 -15.50
C LYS A 44 1.33 9.89 -15.97
N GLY A 45 2.44 9.91 -15.24
CA GLY A 45 3.73 9.36 -15.61
C GLY A 45 4.12 8.20 -14.69
N ASN A 46 4.36 7.05 -15.33
CA ASN A 46 4.91 5.79 -14.83
C ASN A 46 4.40 5.19 -13.50
N MET A 47 4.34 3.86 -13.53
CA MET A 47 4.11 3.04 -12.34
C MET A 47 5.17 3.39 -11.28
N PRO A 48 4.79 3.58 -10.00
CA PRO A 48 5.78 3.73 -8.92
C PRO A 48 6.76 2.55 -8.93
N GLU A 49 8.04 2.82 -8.71
CA GLU A 49 9.08 1.79 -8.69
C GLU A 49 8.76 0.72 -7.63
N GLY A 50 8.94 -0.55 -7.99
CA GLY A 50 8.64 -1.69 -7.13
C GLY A 50 7.14 -1.97 -6.94
N PHE A 51 6.25 -1.31 -7.68
CA PHE A 51 4.84 -1.69 -7.77
C PHE A 51 4.55 -2.34 -9.12
N ALA A 52 3.65 -3.32 -9.12
CA ALA A 52 3.11 -3.94 -10.32
C ALA A 52 1.58 -4.03 -10.26
N TYR A 53 0.93 -4.23 -11.42
CA TYR A 53 -0.51 -4.47 -11.47
C TYR A 53 -0.85 -5.80 -10.80
N ILE A 54 -1.82 -5.79 -9.89
CA ILE A 54 -2.26 -7.00 -9.19
C ILE A 54 -2.78 -8.05 -10.17
N SER A 55 -3.45 -7.62 -11.26
CA SER A 55 -3.92 -8.52 -12.32
C SER A 55 -2.79 -9.29 -13.00
N VAL A 56 -1.68 -8.63 -13.30
CA VAL A 56 -0.51 -9.24 -13.93
C VAL A 56 0.16 -10.21 -12.96
N MET A 57 0.43 -9.77 -11.73
CA MET A 57 1.06 -10.61 -10.73
C MET A 57 0.19 -11.83 -10.37
N ALA A 58 -1.11 -11.63 -10.12
CA ALA A 58 -2.02 -12.73 -9.83
C ALA A 58 -2.12 -13.71 -11.00
N GLY A 59 -2.16 -13.21 -12.24
CA GLY A 59 -2.16 -14.02 -13.46
C GLY A 59 -0.94 -14.92 -13.58
N ALA A 60 0.26 -14.43 -13.21
CA ALA A 60 1.51 -15.21 -13.24
C ALA A 60 1.48 -16.46 -12.34
N TYR A 61 0.76 -16.39 -11.22
CA TYR A 61 0.59 -17.54 -10.30
C TYR A 61 -0.67 -18.35 -10.57
N GLY A 62 -1.38 -18.02 -11.65
CA GLY A 62 -2.67 -18.58 -11.95
C GLY A 62 -3.65 -18.33 -10.80
N ILE A 63 -3.90 -17.09 -10.43
CA ILE A 63 -4.91 -16.73 -9.42
C ILE A 63 -5.80 -15.64 -10.04
N SER A 64 -7.09 -15.61 -9.69
CA SER A 64 -7.96 -14.55 -10.18
C SER A 64 -7.58 -13.19 -9.60
N THR A 65 -7.75 -12.12 -10.38
CA THR A 65 -7.44 -10.74 -9.96
C THR A 65 -8.14 -10.37 -8.65
N ALA A 66 -9.44 -10.71 -8.52
CA ALA A 66 -10.21 -10.44 -7.30
C ALA A 66 -9.59 -11.10 -6.06
N LYS A 67 -9.04 -12.30 -6.21
CA LYS A 67 -8.38 -13.00 -5.10
C LYS A 67 -7.00 -12.41 -4.82
N GLY A 68 -6.27 -11.97 -5.85
CA GLY A 68 -5.05 -11.18 -5.66
C GLY A 68 -5.28 -9.91 -4.85
N GLU A 69 -6.36 -9.17 -5.14
CA GLU A 69 -6.75 -7.97 -4.37
C GLU A 69 -7.14 -8.31 -2.92
N GLU A 70 -7.82 -9.44 -2.69
CA GLU A 70 -8.12 -9.93 -1.35
C GLU A 70 -6.84 -10.32 -0.57
N MET A 71 -5.88 -10.97 -1.23
CA MET A 71 -4.58 -11.30 -0.63
C MET A 71 -3.84 -10.04 -0.18
N VAL A 72 -3.79 -9.02 -1.04
CA VAL A 72 -3.17 -7.72 -0.74
C VAL A 72 -3.83 -7.07 0.48
N ARG A 73 -5.17 -7.06 0.54
CA ARG A 73 -5.92 -6.50 1.68
C ARG A 73 -5.68 -7.28 2.97
N ASN A 74 -5.78 -8.60 2.93
CA ASN A 74 -5.66 -9.44 4.13
C ASN A 74 -4.23 -9.48 4.69
N ALA A 75 -3.22 -9.36 3.81
CA ALA A 75 -1.81 -9.34 4.21
C ALA A 75 -1.26 -7.94 4.50
N GLY A 76 -2.08 -6.88 4.35
CA GLY A 76 -1.64 -5.51 4.59
C GLY A 76 -0.55 -5.02 3.64
N ILE A 77 -0.54 -5.51 2.39
CA ILE A 77 0.45 -5.10 1.40
C ILE A 77 0.12 -3.68 0.92
N PRO A 78 1.09 -2.76 0.86
CA PRO A 78 0.88 -1.43 0.30
C PRO A 78 0.31 -1.53 -1.12
N SER A 79 -0.84 -0.89 -1.32
CA SER A 79 -1.59 -0.93 -2.58
C SER A 79 -2.19 0.43 -2.91
N ALA A 80 -2.31 0.73 -4.19
CA ALA A 80 -2.92 1.95 -4.70
C ALA A 80 -3.73 1.69 -5.98
N ARG A 81 -4.34 2.73 -6.54
CA ARG A 81 -4.97 2.69 -7.87
C ARG A 81 -4.10 3.47 -8.85
N TYR A 82 -3.74 2.84 -9.97
CA TYR A 82 -3.03 3.48 -11.07
C TYR A 82 -3.77 3.20 -12.38
N ARG A 83 -4.10 4.26 -13.13
CA ARG A 83 -4.92 4.17 -14.36
C ARG A 83 -6.18 3.31 -14.17
N ASN A 84 -6.87 3.51 -13.04
CA ASN A 84 -8.06 2.76 -12.61
C ASN A 84 -7.85 1.26 -12.28
N GLN A 85 -6.62 0.76 -12.38
CA GLN A 85 -6.27 -0.62 -12.03
C GLN A 85 -5.62 -0.69 -10.64
N ALA A 86 -5.82 -1.81 -9.94
CA ALA A 86 -5.23 -2.02 -8.63
C ALA A 86 -3.76 -2.41 -8.76
N ILE A 87 -2.91 -1.74 -7.99
CA ILE A 87 -1.47 -1.94 -7.96
C ILE A 87 -1.01 -2.26 -6.55
N ALA A 88 0.02 -3.10 -6.41
CA ALA A 88 0.61 -3.44 -5.13
C ALA A 88 2.13 -3.57 -5.25
N ASN A 89 2.82 -3.44 -4.11
CA ASN A 89 4.26 -3.69 -4.06
C ASN A 89 4.58 -5.13 -4.50
N GLU A 90 5.46 -5.26 -5.49
CA GLU A 90 5.73 -6.52 -6.18
C GLU A 90 6.38 -7.55 -5.25
N GLU A 91 7.49 -7.20 -4.61
CA GLU A 91 8.24 -8.11 -3.73
C GLU A 91 7.37 -8.68 -2.60
N LYS A 92 6.59 -7.81 -1.95
CA LYS A 92 5.67 -8.22 -0.88
C LYS A 92 4.56 -9.12 -1.41
N PHE A 93 4.01 -8.80 -2.59
CA PHE A 93 3.02 -9.65 -3.23
C PHE A 93 3.59 -11.03 -3.53
N MET A 94 4.78 -11.12 -4.12
CA MET A 94 5.46 -12.39 -4.44
C MET A 94 5.72 -13.23 -3.19
N ALA A 95 6.19 -12.59 -2.11
CA ALA A 95 6.45 -13.28 -0.84
C ALA A 95 5.16 -13.86 -0.23
N VAL A 96 4.08 -13.06 -0.20
CA VAL A 96 2.78 -13.50 0.34
C VAL A 96 2.18 -14.60 -0.53
N VAL A 97 2.20 -14.46 -1.85
CA VAL A 97 1.64 -15.47 -2.76
C VAL A 97 2.41 -16.77 -2.65
N SER A 98 3.74 -16.74 -2.61
CA SER A 98 4.56 -17.93 -2.41
C SER A 98 4.24 -18.63 -1.09
N LEU A 99 4.12 -17.87 0.00
CA LEU A 99 3.72 -18.39 1.31
C LEU A 99 2.34 -19.06 1.26
N VAL A 100 1.36 -18.39 0.64
CA VAL A 100 -0.01 -18.88 0.53
C VAL A 100 -0.06 -20.14 -0.32
N LEU A 101 0.61 -20.16 -1.46
CA LEU A 101 0.61 -21.31 -2.37
C LEU A 101 1.27 -22.55 -1.76
N ASN A 102 2.33 -22.36 -0.97
CA ASN A 102 3.04 -23.43 -0.27
C ASN A 102 2.24 -23.97 0.93
N LYS A 103 1.51 -23.11 1.65
CA LYS A 103 0.72 -23.50 2.83
C LYS A 103 -0.73 -23.86 2.51
N ALA A 104 -1.20 -23.59 1.30
CA ALA A 104 -2.59 -23.86 0.93
C ALA A 104 -2.82 -25.37 0.79
N THR A 105 -3.90 -25.86 1.38
CA THR A 105 -4.31 -27.27 1.32
C THR A 105 -5.53 -27.44 0.42
N ARG A 106 -5.62 -28.60 -0.24
CA ARG A 106 -6.74 -28.97 -1.13
C ARG A 106 -7.09 -30.43 -0.90
N LYS A 107 -8.39 -30.73 -0.79
CA LYS A 107 -8.89 -32.13 -0.86
C LYS A 107 -8.76 -32.66 -2.29
N VAL A 108 -8.29 -33.89 -2.46
CA VAL A 108 -8.21 -34.56 -3.77
C VAL A 108 -9.57 -34.49 -4.48
N GLY A 109 -9.57 -34.12 -5.76
CA GLY A 109 -10.79 -33.91 -6.56
C GLY A 109 -11.55 -32.61 -6.29
N SER A 110 -11.21 -31.83 -5.26
CA SER A 110 -11.82 -30.51 -5.04
C SER A 110 -11.32 -29.50 -6.08
N LYS A 111 -12.16 -28.58 -6.54
CA LYS A 111 -11.74 -27.46 -7.39
C LYS A 111 -10.96 -26.38 -6.61
N TYR A 112 -11.16 -26.30 -5.30
CA TYR A 112 -10.70 -25.18 -4.47
C TYR A 112 -9.53 -25.57 -3.56
N TRP A 113 -8.61 -24.62 -3.41
CA TRP A 113 -7.56 -24.58 -2.40
C TRP A 113 -8.01 -23.73 -1.21
N TYR A 114 -7.50 -24.02 -0.02
CA TYR A 114 -7.79 -23.29 1.20
C TYR A 114 -6.50 -22.80 1.85
N HIS A 115 -6.50 -21.55 2.32
CA HIS A 115 -5.45 -20.98 3.15
C HIS A 115 -6.06 -20.16 4.29
N PRO A 116 -5.57 -20.22 5.55
CA PRO A 116 -6.17 -19.52 6.69
C PRO A 116 -6.35 -18.00 6.49
N LEU A 117 -5.36 -17.33 5.87
CA LEU A 117 -5.38 -15.87 5.68
C LEU A 117 -6.22 -15.41 4.48
N VAL A 118 -6.49 -16.30 3.52
CA VAL A 118 -7.08 -15.93 2.22
C VAL A 118 -8.39 -16.68 1.98
N GLY A 119 -8.74 -17.64 2.84
CA GLY A 119 -9.91 -18.49 2.67
C GLY A 119 -9.80 -19.43 1.46
N LYS A 120 -10.94 -19.74 0.85
CA LYS A 120 -11.02 -20.61 -0.32
C LYS A 120 -10.70 -19.83 -1.60
N PHE A 121 -9.89 -20.41 -2.48
CA PHE A 121 -9.57 -19.85 -3.79
C PHE A 121 -9.32 -20.92 -4.86
N MET A 122 -9.42 -20.53 -6.12
CA MET A 122 -9.07 -21.38 -7.26
C MET A 122 -7.72 -20.94 -7.83
N LYS A 123 -6.87 -21.90 -8.16
CA LYS A 123 -5.70 -21.65 -9.00
C LYS A 123 -6.15 -21.79 -10.48
N MET A 124 -6.09 -20.72 -11.28
CA MET A 124 -6.15 -20.78 -12.73
C MET A 124 -5.10 -21.78 -13.24
N GLY A 125 -5.51 -22.69 -14.11
CA GLY A 125 -4.69 -23.84 -14.55
C GLY A 125 -5.03 -25.15 -13.83
N ALA A 126 -5.73 -25.12 -12.69
CA ALA A 126 -6.41 -26.30 -12.17
C ALA A 126 -7.70 -26.55 -12.97
N LYS A 127 -7.55 -26.99 -14.23
CA LYS A 127 -8.63 -27.77 -14.85
C LYS A 127 -8.77 -29.08 -14.04
N PRO A 128 -10.00 -29.58 -13.86
CA PRO A 128 -10.26 -30.80 -13.09
C PRO A 128 -9.38 -31.97 -13.58
#